data_AF-C7U167-F1
#
_entry.id   AF-C7U167-F1
#
_cell.length_a   1.000
_cell.length_b   1.000
_cell.length_c   1.000
_cell.angle_alpha   90.00
_cell.angle_beta   90.00
_cell.angle_gamma   90.00
#
_symmetry.space_group_name_H-M   'P 1'
#
loop_
_entity.id
_entity.type
_entity.pdbx_description
1 polymer ?
#
loop_
_entity_poly.entity_id
_entity_poly.type
_entity_poly.pdbx_seq_one_letter_code
_entity_poly.pdbx_strand_id
1 'polypeptide(L)'
;MNGYEMMADSYRQLVKQGKIDKETADREIRVYDFLATCDSDDLCRMVDSSAFNDIIRAYLKMAVQSADIDEDSRNKVVGQLRWLFDEKTAKQVLEGR
;
A
#
# COMPACT_ATOMS: atom_id res chain seq x y z
N MET A 1 1.55 -1.44 -22.22
CA MET A 1 1.56 -2.35 -21.07
C MET A 1 1.97 -1.54 -19.85
N ASN A 2 1.12 -1.41 -18.84
CA ASN A 2 1.44 -0.62 -17.64
C ASN A 2 2.39 -1.41 -16.71
N GLY A 3 2.92 -0.74 -15.69
CA GLY A 3 3.86 -1.35 -14.75
C GLY A 3 3.32 -2.61 -14.06
N TYR A 4 2.02 -2.64 -13.75
CA TYR A 4 1.38 -3.77 -13.08
C TYR A 4 1.18 -4.97 -14.01
N GLU A 5 0.78 -4.75 -15.28
CA GLU A 5 0.69 -5.83 -16.28
C GLU A 5 2.04 -6.51 -16.49
N MET A 6 3.13 -5.75 -16.56
CA MET A 6 4.49 -6.30 -16.66
C MET A 6 4.87 -7.14 -15.44
N MET A 7 4.46 -6.72 -14.24
CA MET A 7 4.71 -7.48 -13.01
C MET A 7 3.90 -8.78 -12.98
N ALA A 8 2.60 -8.73 -13.32
CA ALA A 8 1.77 -9.93 -13.43
C ALA A 8 2.36 -10.94 -14.42
N ASP A 9 2.80 -10.47 -15.59
CA ASP A 9 3.47 -11.31 -16.59
C ASP A 9 4.78 -11.91 -16.08
N SER A 10 5.57 -11.16 -15.31
CA SER A 10 6.78 -11.67 -14.65
C SER A 10 6.47 -12.86 -13.74
N TYR A 11 5.46 -12.74 -12.87
CA TYR A 11 5.04 -13.85 -12.00
C TYR A 11 4.52 -15.06 -12.79
N ARG A 12 3.78 -14.85 -13.89
CA ARG A 12 3.38 -15.92 -14.81
C ARG A 12 4.58 -16.65 -15.43
N GLN A 13 5.69 -15.96 -15.68
CA GLN A 13 6.91 -16.58 -16.18
C GLN A 13 7.68 -17.31 -15.08
N LEU A 14 7.76 -16.75 -13.88
CA LEU A 14 8.46 -17.37 -12.75
C LEU A 14 7.85 -18.72 -12.36
N VAL A 15 6.50 -18.84 -12.38
CA VAL A 15 5.83 -20.12 -12.12
C VAL A 15 6.04 -21.13 -13.25
N LYS A 16 6.03 -20.69 -14.52
CA LYS A 16 6.35 -21.56 -15.67
C LYS A 16 7.78 -22.10 -15.61
N GLN A 17 8.70 -21.32 -15.06
CA GLN A 17 10.10 -21.70 -14.84
C GLN A 17 10.31 -22.54 -13.57
N GLY A 18 9.27 -22.79 -12.77
CA GLY A 18 9.35 -23.52 -11.51
C GLY A 18 10.17 -22.80 -10.42
N LYS A 19 10.39 -21.48 -10.56
CA LYS A 19 11.17 -20.66 -9.60
C LYS A 19 10.38 -20.30 -8.35
N ILE A 20 9.06 -20.29 -8.46
CA ILE A 20 8.11 -20.04 -7.38
C ILE A 20 6.98 -21.05 -7.45
N ASP A 21 6.32 -21.30 -6.33
CA ASP A 21 5.13 -22.14 -6.30
C ASP A 21 3.93 -21.41 -6.92
N LYS A 22 2.95 -22.21 -7.36
CA LYS A 22 1.76 -21.69 -8.05
C LYS A 22 0.89 -20.83 -7.15
N GLU A 23 0.80 -21.15 -5.86
CA GLU A 23 -0.07 -20.42 -4.94
C GLU A 23 0.45 -18.99 -4.72
N THR A 24 1.75 -18.84 -4.48
CA THR A 24 2.41 -17.53 -4.38
C THR A 24 2.23 -16.73 -5.66
N ALA A 25 2.47 -17.35 -6.82
CA ALA A 25 2.29 -16.70 -8.12
C ALA A 25 0.85 -16.21 -8.33
N ASP A 26 -0.15 -17.07 -8.08
CA ASP A 26 -1.56 -16.75 -8.30
C ASP A 26 -2.04 -15.60 -7.41
N ARG A 27 -1.52 -15.50 -6.18
CA ARG A 27 -1.82 -14.38 -5.27
C ARG A 27 -1.28 -13.06 -5.79
N GLU A 28 -0.01 -13.02 -6.19
CA GLU A 28 0.64 -11.82 -6.73
C GLU A 28 0.02 -11.39 -8.06
N ILE A 29 -0.17 -12.34 -8.99
CA ILE A 29 -0.82 -12.08 -10.29
C ILE A 29 -2.19 -11.45 -10.09
N ARG A 30 -3.01 -11.99 -9.17
CA ARG A 30 -4.34 -11.43 -8.89
C ARG A 30 -4.27 -9.98 -8.41
N VAL A 31 -3.30 -9.64 -7.56
CA VAL A 31 -3.13 -8.26 -7.08
C VAL A 31 -2.70 -7.34 -8.24
N TYR A 32 -1.70 -7.74 -9.02
CA TYR A 32 -1.19 -6.91 -10.12
C TYR A 32 -2.19 -6.77 -11.28
N ASP A 33 -2.92 -7.84 -11.63
CA ASP A 33 -3.97 -7.77 -12.64
C ASP A 33 -5.10 -6.83 -12.19
N PHE A 34 -5.48 -6.86 -10.91
CA PHE A 34 -6.46 -5.92 -10.38
C PHE A 34 -5.94 -4.47 -10.44
N LEU A 35 -4.72 -4.22 -9.93
CA LEU A 35 -4.11 -2.89 -9.96
C LEU A 35 -3.91 -2.35 -11.38
N ALA A 36 -3.68 -3.23 -12.37
CA ALA A 36 -3.59 -2.85 -13.77
C ALA A 36 -4.90 -2.26 -14.33
N THR A 37 -6.05 -2.58 -13.73
CA THR A 37 -7.36 -2.04 -14.10
C THR A 37 -7.75 -0.78 -13.34
N CYS A 38 -7.05 -0.45 -12.25
CA CYS A 38 -7.37 0.68 -11.39
C CYS A 38 -6.84 2.00 -11.94
N ASP A 39 -7.64 3.06 -11.81
CA ASP A 39 -7.16 4.44 -11.96
C ASP A 39 -6.75 5.05 -10.61
N SER A 40 -6.35 6.32 -10.61
CA SER A 40 -5.94 7.02 -9.38
C SER A 40 -7.07 7.16 -8.36
N ASP A 41 -8.32 7.28 -8.80
CA ASP A 41 -9.46 7.43 -7.92
C ASP A 41 -9.79 6.09 -7.25
N ASP A 42 -9.65 4.97 -7.97
CA ASP A 42 -9.77 3.62 -7.41
C ASP A 42 -8.73 3.37 -6.31
N LEU A 43 -7.47 3.76 -6.54
CA LEU A 43 -6.43 3.66 -5.52
C LEU A 43 -6.74 4.51 -4.28
N CYS A 44 -7.32 5.70 -4.46
CA CYS A 44 -7.77 6.52 -3.33
C CYS A 44 -8.89 5.83 -2.55
N ARG A 45 -9.89 5.28 -3.24
CA ARG A 45 -11.00 4.54 -2.62
C ARG A 45 -10.52 3.32 -1.83
N MET A 46 -9.47 2.64 -2.31
CA MET A 46 -8.85 1.54 -1.58
C MET A 46 -8.30 1.97 -0.22
N VAL A 47 -7.64 3.13 -0.15
CA VAL A 47 -7.15 3.69 1.12
C VAL A 47 -8.31 4.15 2.00
N ASP A 48 -9.27 4.90 1.42
CA ASP A 48 -10.44 5.42 2.13
C ASP A 48 -11.35 4.29 2.67
N SER A 49 -11.26 3.08 2.12
CA SER A 49 -11.97 1.89 2.62
C SER A 49 -11.47 1.39 3.98
N SER A 50 -10.41 1.99 4.52
CA SER A 50 -9.70 1.58 5.74
C SER A 50 -8.93 0.25 5.66
N ALA A 51 -9.03 -0.50 4.55
CA ALA A 51 -8.39 -1.80 4.37
C ALA A 51 -6.87 -1.79 4.60
N PHE A 52 -6.22 -0.63 4.39
CA PHE A 52 -4.77 -0.47 4.52
C PHE A 52 -4.34 0.33 5.76
N ASN A 53 -5.27 0.83 6.59
CA ASN A 53 -4.94 1.76 7.68
C ASN A 53 -3.95 1.16 8.69
N ASP A 54 -4.15 -0.08 9.09
CA ASP A 54 -3.26 -0.76 10.02
C ASP A 54 -1.88 -1.03 9.42
N ILE A 55 -1.82 -1.37 8.13
CA ILE A 55 -0.57 -1.59 7.40
C ILE A 55 0.22 -0.28 7.33
N ILE A 56 -0.41 0.81 6.88
CA ILE A 56 0.23 2.13 6.76
C ILE A 56 0.69 2.62 8.15
N ARG A 57 -0.14 2.43 9.17
CA ARG A 57 0.21 2.78 10.56
C ARG A 57 1.41 1.99 11.07
N ALA A 58 1.52 0.71 10.74
CA ALA A 58 2.66 -0.11 11.13
C ALA A 58 3.96 0.39 10.48
N TYR A 59 3.93 0.72 9.18
CA TYR A 59 5.07 1.34 8.50
C TYR A 59 5.46 2.68 9.12
N LEU A 60 4.51 3.56 9.43
CA LEU A 60 4.79 4.83 10.09
C LEU A 60 5.43 4.62 11.46
N LYS A 61 4.90 3.70 12.28
CA LYS A 61 5.47 3.35 13.58
C LYS A 61 6.93 2.91 13.47
N MET A 62 7.24 2.05 12.51
CA MET A 62 8.61 1.59 12.27
C MET A 62 9.52 2.76 11.85
N ALA A 63 9.04 3.65 10.97
CA ALA A 63 9.80 4.82 10.52
C ALA A 63 10.10 5.78 11.68
N VAL A 64 9.11 6.14 12.50
CA VAL A 64 9.31 7.06 13.63
C VAL A 64 10.12 6.44 14.76
N GLN A 65 10.09 5.12 14.94
CA GLN A 65 10.95 4.41 15.89
C GLN A 65 12.42 4.41 15.45
N SER A 66 12.66 4.34 14.14
CA SER A 66 13.99 4.33 13.55
C SER A 66 14.58 5.74 13.39
N ALA A 67 13.73 6.76 13.35
CA ALA A 67 14.13 8.14 13.43
C ALA A 67 14.47 8.47 14.89
N ASP A 68 15.60 9.13 15.12
CA ASP A 68 16.07 9.58 16.44
C ASP A 68 15.19 10.72 16.98
N ILE A 69 13.93 10.37 17.28
CA ILE A 69 12.85 11.25 17.70
C ILE A 69 12.38 10.78 19.08
N ASP A 70 12.13 11.74 19.97
CA ASP A 70 11.66 11.45 21.32
C ASP A 70 10.27 10.77 21.34
N GLU A 71 9.99 10.04 22.41
CA GLU A 71 8.78 9.23 22.51
C GLU A 71 7.48 10.03 22.41
N ASP A 72 7.42 11.23 22.99
CA ASP A 72 6.24 12.09 22.95
C ASP A 72 5.96 12.56 21.53
N SER A 73 6.99 12.97 20.80
CA SER A 73 6.90 13.36 19.40
C SER A 73 6.46 12.17 18.52
N ARG A 74 6.98 10.96 18.75
CA ARG A 74 6.53 9.75 18.03
C ARG A 74 5.05 9.47 18.27
N ASN A 75 4.61 9.53 19.53
CA ASN A 75 3.21 9.32 19.90
C ASN A 75 2.28 10.37 19.29
N LYS A 76 2.70 11.64 19.24
CA LYS A 76 1.98 12.71 18.54
C LYS A 76 1.81 12.41 17.05
N VAL A 77 2.88 12.03 16.35
CA VAL A 77 2.83 11.72 14.91
C VAL A 77 1.89 10.54 14.62
N VAL A 78 2.00 9.44 15.39
CA VAL A 78 1.13 8.28 15.22
C VAL A 78 -0.34 8.61 15.56
N GLY A 79 -0.56 9.48 16.56
CA GLY A 79 -1.89 9.97 16.91
C GLY A 79 -2.52 10.83 15.81
N GLN A 80 -1.73 11.73 15.22
CA GLN A 80 -2.15 12.57 14.09
C GLN A 80 -2.52 11.74 12.87
N LEU A 81 -1.75 10.68 12.55
CA LEU A 81 -2.09 9.79 11.43
C LEU A 81 -3.49 9.18 11.58
N ARG A 82 -3.85 8.74 12.79
CA ARG A 82 -5.19 8.17 13.04
C ARG A 82 -6.28 9.19 12.75
N TRP A 83 -6.14 10.41 13.26
CA TRP A 83 -7.09 11.49 13.01
C TRP A 83 -7.20 11.81 11.51
N LEU A 84 -6.07 11.83 10.79
CA LEU A 84 -6.06 12.07 9.34
C LEU A 84 -6.85 11.01 8.56
N PHE A 85 -6.76 9.72 8.94
CA PHE A 85 -7.56 8.67 8.30
C PHE A 85 -9.06 8.83 8.52
N ASP A 86 -9.48 9.45 9.61
CA ASP A 86 -10.91 9.65 9.92
C ASP A 86 -11.47 10.92 9.24
N GLU A 87 -10.63 11.91 8.92
CA GLU A 87 -11.06 13.28 8.57
C GLU A 87 -10.74 13.70 7.14
N LYS A 88 -9.79 13.03 6.49
CA LYS A 88 -9.33 13.37 5.15
C LYS A 88 -9.48 12.18 4.22
N THR A 89 -9.99 12.44 3.01
CA THR A 89 -9.91 11.44 1.94
C THR A 89 -8.49 11.38 1.39
N ALA A 90 -8.09 10.23 0.87
CA ALA A 90 -6.79 10.02 0.25
C ALA A 90 -6.53 11.03 -0.88
N LYS A 91 -7.58 11.39 -1.64
CA LYS A 91 -7.50 12.41 -2.69
C LYS A 91 -7.15 13.79 -2.14
N GLN A 92 -7.80 14.24 -1.05
CA GLN A 92 -7.46 15.50 -0.39
C GLN A 92 -6.02 15.51 0.13
N VAL A 93 -5.53 14.38 0.66
CA VAL A 93 -4.14 14.26 1.13
C VAL A 93 -3.15 14.34 -0.03
N LEU A 94 -3.48 13.79 -1.19
CA LEU A 94 -2.62 13.85 -2.38
C LEU A 94 -2.60 15.24 -3.03
N GLU A 95 -3.74 15.91 -3.10
CA GLU A 95 -3.88 17.26 -3.68
C GLU A 95 -3.28 18.36 -2.80
N GLY A 96 -3.19 18.12 -1.48
CA GLY A 96 -2.57 19.05 -0.52
C GLY A 96 -1.05 18.97 -0.43
N ARG A 97 -0.39 18.25 -1.36
CA ARG A 97 1.08 18.11 -1.42
C ARG A 97 1.76 19.26 -2.14
#